data_AF-A0A2M7UJT3-F1
#
_entry.id   AF-A0A2M7UJT3-F1
#
_cell.length_a   1.000
_cell.length_b   1.000
_cell.length_c   1.000
_cell.angle_alpha   90.00
_cell.angle_beta   90.00
_cell.angle_gamma   90.00
#
_symmetry.space_group_name_H-M   'P 1'
#
loop_
_entity.id
_entity.type
_entity.pdbx_description
1 polymer ?
#
loop_
_entity_poly.entity_id
_entity_poly.type
_entity_poly.pdbx_seq_one_letter_code
_entity_poly.pdbx_strand_id
1 'polypeptide(L)'
;MNMLLVEDELRHQLDAITAINNAGHNAFKIAVTASDAKEILDKWKIDGVITDIYLPLGMWVGPKDDSIPAGLIVAAMCHKRNVSFAFCTSGYHHSEKLNWINVFQRQMGWPEIIDTRDPLSGDEPIKKNRTSAIEKNDNLFKNY
;
A
#
# COMPACT_ATOMS: atom_id res chain seq x y z
N MET A 1 3.81 11.99 -19.27
CA MET A 1 3.28 11.76 -17.92
C MET A 1 4.45 11.82 -16.97
N ASN A 2 4.42 12.73 -16.00
CA ASN A 2 5.43 12.85 -14.96
C ASN A 2 4.99 11.99 -13.78
N MET A 3 5.73 10.94 -13.48
CA MET A 3 5.39 10.07 -12.35
C MET A 3 6.30 10.31 -11.15
N LEU A 4 5.84 9.90 -9.98
CA LEU A 4 6.63 9.81 -8.76
C LEU A 4 6.53 8.39 -8.21
N LEU A 5 7.68 7.73 -8.05
CA LEU A 5 7.81 6.48 -7.32
C LEU A 5 8.22 6.79 -5.87
N VAL A 6 7.49 6.26 -4.90
CA VAL A 6 7.75 6.42 -3.47
C VAL A 6 8.00 5.04 -2.85
N GLU A 7 9.26 4.67 -2.71
CA GLU A 7 9.70 3.34 -2.32
C GLU A 7 11.07 3.46 -1.66
N ASP A 8 11.22 2.90 -0.45
CA ASP A 8 12.46 3.03 0.31
C ASP A 8 13.46 1.89 0.02
N GLU A 9 12.97 0.74 -0.45
CA GLU A 9 13.83 -0.42 -0.69
C GLU A 9 14.37 -0.48 -2.13
N LEU A 10 15.69 -0.50 -2.28
CA LEU A 10 16.37 -0.38 -3.57
C LEU A 10 15.92 -1.45 -4.57
N ARG A 11 15.72 -2.69 -4.12
CA ARG A 11 15.26 -3.77 -4.99
C ARG A 11 13.87 -3.48 -5.57
N HIS A 12 12.92 -3.08 -4.73
CA HIS A 12 11.57 -2.73 -5.16
C HIS A 12 11.59 -1.51 -6.09
N GLN A 13 12.46 -0.52 -5.83
CA GLN A 13 12.64 0.59 -6.75
C GLN A 13 13.03 0.10 -8.15
N LEU A 14 14.05 -0.75 -8.25
CA LEU A 14 14.52 -1.29 -9.52
C LEU A 14 13.45 -2.10 -10.26
N ASP A 15 12.68 -2.92 -9.53
CA ASP A 15 11.60 -3.72 -10.10
C ASP A 15 10.47 -2.82 -10.64
N ALA A 16 10.04 -1.83 -9.85
CA ALA A 16 9.03 -0.85 -10.26
C ALA A 16 9.49 -0.02 -11.47
N ILE A 17 10.74 0.46 -11.45
CA ILE A 17 11.35 1.21 -12.56
C ILE A 17 11.38 0.37 -13.84
N THR A 18 11.76 -0.90 -13.73
CA THR A 18 11.78 -1.82 -14.86
C THR A 18 10.38 -2.01 -15.44
N ALA A 19 9.37 -2.24 -14.59
CA ALA A 19 7.98 -2.37 -15.03
C ALA A 19 7.45 -1.09 -15.71
N ILE A 20 7.74 0.07 -15.12
CA ILE A 20 7.38 1.41 -15.62
C ILE A 20 8.00 1.68 -16.99
N ASN A 21 9.30 1.40 -17.14
CA ASN A 21 10.02 1.57 -18.40
C ASN A 21 9.47 0.62 -19.48
N ASN A 22 9.16 -0.63 -19.12
CA ASN A 22 8.53 -1.60 -20.03
C ASN A 22 7.13 -1.17 -20.50
N ALA A 23 6.41 -0.38 -19.70
CA ALA A 23 5.15 0.26 -20.07
C ALA A 23 5.33 1.51 -20.96
N GLY A 24 6.57 1.90 -21.29
CA GLY A 24 6.88 3.06 -22.13
C GLY A 24 6.90 4.39 -21.38
N HIS A 25 7.01 4.37 -20.05
CA HIS A 25 7.07 5.56 -19.22
C HIS A 25 8.50 5.78 -18.68
N ASN A 26 9.20 6.79 -19.18
CA ASN A 26 10.63 6.98 -18.90
C ASN A 26 10.94 8.19 -17.98
N ALA A 27 9.92 8.91 -17.53
CA ALA A 27 10.06 10.15 -16.77
C ALA A 27 9.40 10.02 -15.39
N PHE A 28 10.23 9.77 -14.38
CA PHE A 28 9.76 9.72 -13.01
C PHE A 28 10.78 10.32 -12.04
N LYS A 29 10.28 10.84 -10.92
CA LYS A 29 11.07 11.17 -9.74
C LYS A 29 10.99 9.99 -8.76
N ILE A 30 11.99 9.87 -7.90
CA ILE A 30 12.02 8.88 -6.82
C ILE A 30 12.04 9.63 -5.49
N ALA A 31 11.21 9.17 -4.56
CA ALA A 31 11.26 9.52 -3.15
C ALA A 31 11.46 8.24 -2.33
N VAL A 32 12.26 8.32 -1.27
CA VAL A 32 12.49 7.19 -0.35
C VAL A 32 11.75 7.37 0.97
N THR A 33 11.14 8.55 1.18
CA THR A 33 10.32 8.85 2.35
C THR A 33 9.05 9.60 1.95
N ALA A 34 8.04 9.57 2.81
CA ALA A 34 6.82 10.37 2.60
C ALA A 34 7.12 11.89 2.63
N SER A 35 8.11 12.32 3.40
CA SER A 35 8.60 13.71 3.43
C SER A 35 9.20 14.13 2.08
N ASP A 36 10.05 13.30 1.49
CA ASP A 36 10.62 13.57 0.16
C ASP A 36 9.53 13.61 -0.91
N ALA A 37 8.55 12.70 -0.82
CA ALA A 37 7.40 12.69 -1.72
C ALA A 37 6.61 14.00 -1.63
N LYS A 38 6.39 14.52 -0.41
CA LYS A 38 5.75 15.83 -0.20
C LYS A 38 6.55 16.95 -0.89
N GLU A 39 7.86 17.00 -0.67
CA GLU A 39 8.70 18.04 -1.29
C GLU A 39 8.62 18.00 -2.82
N ILE A 40 8.63 16.81 -3.41
CA ILE A 40 8.52 16.65 -4.86
C ILE A 40 7.14 17.08 -5.34
N LEU A 41 6.07 16.67 -4.67
CA LEU A 41 4.69 17.07 -5.01
C LEU A 41 4.45 18.58 -4.90
N ASP A 42 5.17 19.27 -4.01
CA ASP A 42 5.08 20.72 -3.84
C ASP A 42 5.89 21.49 -4.91
N LYS A 43 6.99 20.90 -5.40
CA LYS A 43 7.92 21.56 -6.33
C LYS A 43 7.69 21.20 -7.80
N TRP A 44 7.06 20.06 -8.09
CA TRP A 44 6.95 19.50 -9.44
C TRP A 44 5.51 19.17 -9.80
N LYS A 45 5.16 19.36 -11.07
CA LYS A 45 3.90 18.86 -11.62
C LYS A 45 3.99 17.34 -11.84
N ILE A 46 3.37 16.59 -10.94
CA ILE A 46 3.25 15.13 -10.98
C ILE A 46 1.83 14.76 -11.43
N ASP A 47 1.74 13.87 -12.43
CA ASP A 47 0.47 13.38 -12.99
C ASP A 47 0.00 12.10 -12.27
N GLY A 48 0.94 11.30 -11.76
CA GLY A 48 0.67 10.03 -11.10
C GLY A 48 1.73 9.64 -10.06
N VAL A 49 1.31 8.95 -9.01
CA VAL A 49 2.17 8.46 -7.94
C VAL A 49 2.02 6.96 -7.74
N ILE A 50 3.13 6.25 -7.59
CA ILE A 50 3.16 4.87 -7.10
C ILE A 50 3.85 4.91 -5.75
N THR A 51 3.21 4.40 -4.71
CA THR A 51 3.78 4.42 -3.36
C THR A 51 3.68 3.05 -2.71
N ASP A 52 4.75 2.63 -2.03
CA ASP A 52 4.61 1.58 -1.01
C ASP A 52 3.70 2.09 0.11
N ILE A 53 3.11 1.15 0.85
CA ILE A 53 2.29 1.43 2.02
C ILE A 53 3.20 1.69 3.23
N TYR A 54 4.22 0.85 3.43
CA TYR A 54 5.06 0.85 4.63
C TYR A 54 6.47 1.34 4.31
N LEU A 55 6.58 2.66 4.23
CA LEU A 55 7.85 3.36 4.06
C LEU A 55 8.10 4.36 5.21
N PRO A 56 9.34 4.85 5.38
CA PRO A 56 9.64 5.85 6.39
C PRO A 56 8.92 7.18 6.15
N LEU A 57 8.47 7.82 7.22
CA LEU A 57 7.83 9.14 7.15
C LEU A 57 8.79 10.24 6.68
N GLY A 58 10.06 10.16 7.08
CA GLY A 58 11.11 11.15 6.79
C GLY A 58 12.49 10.55 7.03
N MET A 59 13.53 11.39 7.05
CA MET A 59 14.91 10.94 7.31
C MET A 59 14.97 10.19 8.64
N TRP A 60 15.28 8.91 8.58
CA TRP A 60 15.12 8.03 9.72
C TRP A 60 16.46 7.37 10.09
N VAL A 61 16.79 7.39 11.38
CA VAL A 61 18.08 6.94 11.91
C VAL A 61 17.80 5.89 13.00
N GLY A 62 17.55 4.64 12.61
CA GLY A 62 17.27 3.51 13.53
C GLY A 62 17.00 2.15 12.81
N PRO A 63 16.36 1.14 13.46
CA PRO A 63 15.71 -0.07 12.86
C PRO A 63 14.28 0.07 12.24
N LYS A 64 14.11 -0.10 10.91
CA LYS A 64 12.89 0.29 10.14
C LYS A 64 11.56 0.00 10.89
N ASP A 65 10.78 1.06 11.15
CA ASP A 65 9.48 0.94 11.83
C ASP A 65 8.33 0.85 10.83
N ASP A 66 7.88 -0.38 10.57
CA ASP A 66 6.75 -0.67 9.67
C ASP A 66 5.38 -0.58 10.36
N SER A 67 5.29 0.05 11.54
CA SER A 67 3.99 0.26 12.21
C SER A 67 3.18 1.37 11.57
N ILE A 68 3.85 2.36 10.96
CA ILE A 68 3.21 3.52 10.35
C ILE A 68 3.11 3.32 8.83
N PRO A 69 1.91 3.27 8.26
CA PRO A 69 1.68 3.16 6.81
C PRO A 69 1.89 4.53 6.13
N ALA A 70 3.10 5.06 6.10
CA ALA A 70 3.33 6.42 5.61
C ALA A 70 2.92 6.61 4.13
N GLY A 71 2.78 5.53 3.35
CA GLY A 71 2.18 5.55 2.02
C GLY A 71 0.75 6.08 1.97
N LEU A 72 -0.04 5.85 3.03
CA LEU A 72 -1.40 6.43 3.13
C LEU A 72 -1.36 7.96 3.19
N ILE A 73 -0.32 8.53 3.80
CA ILE A 73 -0.13 9.98 3.86
C ILE A 73 0.16 10.51 2.45
N VAL A 74 0.98 9.78 1.68
CA VAL A 74 1.24 10.10 0.26
C VAL A 74 -0.04 10.04 -0.56
N ALA A 75 -0.86 9.00 -0.40
CA ALA A 75 -2.15 8.89 -1.09
C ALA A 75 -3.11 10.03 -0.71
N ALA A 76 -3.22 10.38 0.58
CA ALA A 76 -4.05 11.51 1.02
C ALA A 76 -3.56 12.85 0.42
N MET A 77 -2.24 13.02 0.34
CA MET A 77 -1.60 14.16 -0.32
C MET A 77 -1.92 14.23 -1.82
N CYS A 78 -1.95 13.10 -2.52
CA CYS A 78 -2.32 13.01 -3.93
C CYS A 78 -3.81 13.29 -4.13
N HIS A 79 -4.68 12.69 -3.32
CA HIS A 79 -6.12 12.90 -3.35
C HIS A 79 -6.48 14.38 -3.18
N LYS A 80 -5.91 15.07 -2.18
CA LYS A 80 -6.12 16.52 -1.98
C LYS A 80 -5.69 17.38 -3.18
N ARG A 81 -4.71 16.91 -3.95
CA ARG A 81 -4.15 17.60 -5.13
C ARG A 81 -4.78 17.13 -6.45
N ASN A 82 -5.73 16.21 -6.41
CA ASN A 82 -6.30 15.55 -7.59
C ASN A 82 -5.23 14.89 -8.49
N VAL A 83 -4.23 14.28 -7.87
CA VAL A 83 -3.17 13.49 -8.53
C VAL A 83 -3.53 12.02 -8.42
N SER A 84 -3.42 11.28 -9.52
CA SER A 84 -3.69 9.83 -9.53
C SER A 84 -2.64 9.12 -8.68
N PHE A 85 -3.03 8.08 -7.94
CA PHE A 85 -2.08 7.28 -7.18
C PHE A 85 -2.43 5.81 -7.18
N ALA A 86 -1.42 4.97 -6.98
CA ALA A 86 -1.54 3.53 -6.79
C ALA A 86 -0.68 3.09 -5.59
N PHE A 87 -1.21 2.17 -4.80
CA PHE A 87 -0.43 1.44 -3.80
C PHE A 87 0.26 0.26 -4.46
N CYS A 88 1.55 0.08 -4.18
CA CYS A 88 2.33 -1.09 -4.58
C CYS A 88 2.95 -1.69 -3.33
N THR A 89 2.47 -2.84 -2.88
CA THR A 89 2.95 -3.46 -1.64
C THR A 89 3.24 -4.93 -1.87
N SER A 90 4.28 -5.46 -1.21
CA SER A 90 4.62 -6.89 -1.24
C SER A 90 3.82 -7.71 -0.22
N GLY A 91 3.03 -7.06 0.65
CA GLY A 91 2.21 -7.73 1.65
C GLY A 91 0.91 -8.31 1.07
N TYR A 92 0.48 -9.47 1.57
CA TYR A 92 -0.84 -10.00 1.26
C TYR A 92 -1.94 -9.04 1.75
N HIS A 93 -2.72 -8.47 0.83
CA HIS A 93 -3.65 -7.38 1.13
C HIS A 93 -4.82 -7.78 2.05
N HIS A 94 -5.10 -9.07 2.22
CA HIS A 94 -6.05 -9.58 3.22
C HIS A 94 -5.41 -9.97 4.56
N SER A 95 -4.12 -9.69 4.76
CA SER A 95 -3.50 -9.80 6.07
C SER A 95 -4.19 -8.86 7.07
N GLU A 96 -4.17 -9.21 8.35
CA GLU A 96 -4.69 -8.34 9.41
C GLU A 96 -4.06 -6.93 9.36
N LYS A 97 -2.78 -6.87 8.98
CA LYS A 97 -2.00 -5.64 8.81
C LYS A 97 -2.54 -4.73 7.70
N LEU A 98 -3.04 -5.28 6.59
CA LEU A 98 -3.54 -4.51 5.44
C LEU A 98 -5.08 -4.39 5.38
N ASN A 99 -5.81 -5.24 6.11
CA ASN A 99 -7.27 -5.27 6.04
C ASN A 99 -7.92 -3.92 6.41
N TRP A 100 -7.39 -3.23 7.42
CA TRP A 100 -7.90 -1.91 7.80
C TRP A 100 -7.65 -0.85 6.71
N ILE A 101 -6.58 -0.99 5.92
CA ILE A 101 -6.28 -0.12 4.77
C ILE A 101 -7.32 -0.31 3.69
N ASN A 102 -7.74 -1.55 3.40
CA ASN A 102 -8.83 -1.83 2.48
C ASN A 102 -10.14 -1.17 2.95
N VAL A 103 -10.45 -1.25 4.25
CA VAL A 103 -11.62 -0.59 4.82
C VAL A 103 -11.52 0.92 4.66
N PHE A 104 -10.37 1.51 5.01
CA PHE A 104 -10.11 2.94 4.87
C PHE A 104 -10.27 3.41 3.43
N GLN A 105 -9.65 2.71 2.48
CA GLN A 105 -9.73 3.00 1.04
C GLN A 105 -11.19 3.01 0.54
N ARG A 106 -12.01 2.05 0.98
CA ARG A 106 -13.45 2.00 0.65
C ARG A 106 -14.22 3.18 1.24
N GLN A 107 -13.93 3.58 2.47
CA GLN A 107 -14.55 4.76 3.09
C GLN A 107 -14.18 6.06 2.37
N MET A 108 -12.97 6.14 1.81
CA MET A 108 -12.51 7.30 1.03
C MET A 108 -13.02 7.31 -0.42
N GLY A 109 -13.70 6.26 -0.88
CA GLY A 109 -14.13 6.12 -2.27
C GLY A 109 -12.97 5.99 -3.26
N TRP A 110 -11.79 5.54 -2.78
CA TRP A 110 -10.63 5.32 -3.65
C TRP A 110 -10.74 3.97 -4.37
N PRO A 111 -10.15 3.82 -5.58
CA PRO A 111 -10.16 2.56 -6.32
C PRO A 111 -9.55 1.39 -5.53
N GLU A 112 -10.06 0.18 -5.75
CA GLU A 112 -9.63 -1.06 -5.09
C GLU A 112 -8.15 -1.38 -5.29
N ILE A 113 -7.47 -1.80 -4.21
CA ILE A 113 -6.14 -2.39 -4.29
C ILE A 113 -6.22 -3.63 -5.18
N ILE A 114 -5.42 -3.64 -6.25
CA ILE A 114 -5.38 -4.73 -7.22
C ILE A 114 -4.38 -5.77 -6.75
N ASP A 115 -4.85 -7.02 -6.65
CA ASP A 115 -4.03 -8.16 -6.29
C ASP A 115 -3.42 -8.78 -7.55
N THR A 116 -2.14 -8.50 -7.81
CA THR A 116 -1.38 -9.22 -8.83
C THR A 116 -0.65 -10.37 -8.16
N ARG A 117 -1.33 -11.51 -7.99
CA ARG A 117 -0.63 -12.75 -7.64
C ARG A 117 0.34 -13.09 -8.76
N ASP A 118 1.60 -13.33 -8.41
CA ASP A 118 2.40 -14.25 -9.21
C ASP A 118 1.85 -15.67 -8.93
N PRO A 119 1.31 -16.39 -9.92
CA PRO A 119 0.86 -17.77 -9.74
C PRO A 119 1.95 -18.70 -9.22
N LEU A 120 3.22 -18.27 -9.29
CA LEU A 120 4.40 -19.03 -8.87
C LEU A 120 4.89 -18.68 -7.46
N SER A 121 4.32 -17.68 -6.77
CA SER A 121 4.87 -17.21 -5.47
C SER A 121 4.65 -18.15 -4.28
N GLY A 122 4.06 -19.33 -4.46
CA GLY A 122 4.02 -20.40 -3.44
C GLY A 122 3.22 -20.09 -2.16
N ASP A 123 2.69 -18.87 -2.02
CA ASP A 123 1.85 -18.47 -0.90
C ASP A 123 0.43 -19.00 -1.09
N GLU A 124 0.24 -20.29 -0.84
CA GLU A 124 -1.11 -20.80 -0.60
C GLU A 124 -1.69 -20.06 0.61
N PRO A 125 -2.95 -19.59 0.54
CA PRO A 125 -3.61 -19.09 1.73
C PRO A 125 -3.63 -20.23 2.75
N ILE A 126 -3.05 -20.02 3.92
CA ILE A 126 -3.30 -20.87 5.08
C ILE A 126 -4.82 -20.84 5.26
N LYS A 127 -5.50 -21.89 4.79
CA LYS A 127 -6.88 -22.19 5.15
C LYS A 127 -6.84 -22.51 6.64
N LYS A 128 -6.82 -21.48 7.49
CA LYS A 128 -7.23 -21.64 8.88
C LYS A 128 -8.68 -22.07 8.79
N ASN A 129 -8.91 -23.37 9.00
CA ASN A 129 -10.22 -23.94 9.17
C ASN A 129 -10.99 -23.09 10.20
N ARG A 130 -11.84 -22.17 9.72
CA ARG A 130 -12.89 -21.54 10.51
C ARG A 130 -14.01 -22.57 10.66
N THR A 131 -13.74 -23.59 11.44
CA THR A 131 -14.74 -24.54 11.94
C THR A 131 -14.38 -24.90 13.37
N SER A 132 -14.57 -23.94 14.29
CA SER A 132 -14.69 -24.24 15.72
C SER A 132 -15.32 -23.13 16.58
N ALA A 133 -15.86 -22.04 16.02
CA ALA A 133 -16.32 -20.90 16.83
C ALA A 133 -17.80 -20.50 16.67
N ILE A 134 -18.67 -21.34 16.08
CA ILE A 134 -20.11 -21.01 15.94
C ILE A 134 -21.05 -22.02 16.64
N GLU A 135 -20.60 -23.19 17.09
CA GLU A 135 -21.50 -24.19 17.73
C GLU A 135 -21.57 -24.15 19.26
N LYS A 136 -21.34 -23.01 19.93
CA LYS A 136 -21.45 -22.94 21.41
C LYS A 136 -22.26 -21.78 21.98
N ASN A 137 -23.16 -21.16 21.21
CA ASN A 137 -23.98 -20.04 21.72
C ASN A 137 -25.51 -20.19 21.61
N ASP A 138 -26.03 -21.41 21.47
CA ASP A 138 -27.50 -21.64 21.42
C ASP A 138 -28.15 -22.14 22.72
N ASN A 139 -27.47 -22.05 23.88
CA ASN A 139 -28.02 -22.53 25.15
C ASN A 139 -28.01 -21.54 26.33
N LEU A 140 -27.85 -20.23 26.10
CA LEU A 140 -27.78 -19.23 27.20
C LEU A 140 -28.98 -18.29 27.36
N PHE A 141 -30.07 -18.47 26.61
CA PHE A 141 -31.30 -17.66 26.76
C PHE A 141 -32.59 -18.47 26.80
N LYS A 142 -32.57 -19.63 27.47
CA LYS A 142 -33.79 -20.32 27.93
C LYS A 142 -33.68 -20.49 29.44
N ASN A 143 -34.03 -19.45 30.18
CA ASN A 143 -34.52 -19.43 31.58
C ASN A 143 -34.24 -18.07 32.22
N TYR A 144 -34.94 -17.03 31.77
CA TYR A 144 -35.39 -15.87 32.57
C TYR A 144 -36.65 -15.30 31.93
#